data_AF-A0A5B8NS73-F1
#
_entry.id   AF-A0A5B8NS73-F1
#
_cell.length_a   1.000
_cell.length_b   1.000
_cell.length_c   1.000
_cell.angle_alpha   90.00
_cell.angle_beta   90.00
_cell.angle_gamma   90.00
#
_symmetry.space_group_name_H-M   'P 1'
#
loop_
_entity.id
_entity.type
_entity.pdbx_description
1 polymer ?
#
loop_
_entity_poly.entity_id
_entity_poly.type
_entity_poly.pdbx_seq_one_letter_code
_entity_poly.pdbx_strand_id
1 'polypeptide(L)' 'MTKIVKYSIIIIAIAAISFIISLIANGIEYRILEDRGIERNASAWIIWWTDISFFVGVAGLVSLSLGWIQHTKANHST' A
#
# COMPACT_ATOMS: atom_id res chain seq x y z
N MET A 1 -9.07 -8.30 -20.25
CA MET A 1 -8.42 -8.01 -18.95
C MET A 1 -7.87 -9.31 -18.36
N THR A 2 -6.54 -9.44 -18.26
CA THR A 2 -5.88 -10.66 -17.76
C THR A 2 -6.12 -10.86 -16.27
N LYS A 3 -6.04 -12.10 -15.77
CA LYS A 3 -6.16 -12.42 -14.33
C LYS A 3 -5.17 -11.61 -13.49
N ILE A 4 -3.95 -11.41 -14.01
CA ILE A 4 -2.88 -10.62 -13.39
C ILE A 4 -3.36 -9.19 -13.07
N VAL A 5 -3.90 -8.48 -14.07
CA VAL A 5 -4.38 -7.10 -13.90
C VAL A 5 -5.49 -7.03 -12.83
N LYS A 6 -6.42 -7.99 -12.81
CA LYS A 6 -7.49 -8.04 -11.79
C LYS A 6 -6.93 -8.19 -10.38
N TYR A 7 -6.00 -9.13 -10.16
CA TYR A 7 -5.39 -9.35 -8.86
C TYR A 7 -4.51 -8.18 -8.42
N SER A 8 -3.77 -7.55 -9.35
CA SER A 8 -2.97 -6.36 -9.03
C SER A 8 -3.82 -5.20 -8.51
N ILE A 9 -4.99 -4.94 -9.12
CA ILE A 9 -5.91 -3.90 -8.63
C ILE A 9 -6.40 -4.19 -7.22
N ILE A 10 -6.76 -5.46 -6.93
CA ILE A 10 -7.21 -5.87 -5.59
C ILE A 10 -6.08 -5.65 -4.57
N ILE A 11 -4.85 -6.07 -4.90
CA ILE A 11 -3.68 -5.89 -4.02
C ILE A 11 -3.41 -4.41 -3.76
N ILE A 12 -3.46 -3.57 -4.79
CA ILE A 12 -3.28 -2.11 -4.65
C ILE A 12 -4.36 -1.52 -3.75
N ALA A 13 -5.62 -1.92 -3.93
CA ALA A 13 -6.72 -1.42 -3.12
C ALA A 13 -6.55 -1.78 -1.63
N ILE A 14 -6.19 -3.04 -1.35
CA ILE A 14 -5.93 -3.50 0.03
C ILE A 14 -4.74 -2.75 0.63
N ALA A 15 -3.65 -2.61 -0.12
CA ALA A 15 -2.46 -1.89 0.33
C ALA A 15 -2.76 -0.42 0.62
N ALA A 16 -3.52 0.26 -0.23
CA ALA A 16 -3.92 1.66 -0.05
C ALA A 16 -4.79 1.84 1.20
N ILE A 17 -5.78 0.96 1.40
CA ILE A 17 -6.64 0.99 2.60
C ILE A 17 -5.79 0.75 3.86
N SER A 18 -4.92 -0.28 3.84
CA SER A 18 -4.02 -0.59 4.95
C SER A 18 -3.09 0.58 5.29
N PHE A 19 -2.54 1.24 4.27
CA PHE A 19 -1.67 2.41 4.42
C PHE A 19 -2.43 3.59 5.03
N ILE A 20 -3.65 3.88 4.57
CA ILE A 20 -4.47 4.96 5.14
C ILE A 20 -4.76 4.69 6.62
N ILE A 21 -5.12 3.44 6.95
CA ILE A 21 -5.39 3.05 8.35
C ILE A 21 -4.13 3.22 9.21
N SER A 22 -2.95 2.85 8.71
CA SER A 22 -1.70 2.99 9.45
C SER A 22 -1.33 4.45 9.70
N LEU A 23 -1.56 5.34 8.73
CA LEU A 23 -1.39 6.78 8.90
C LEU A 23 -2.35 7.37 9.95
N ILE A 24 -3.61 6.94 9.94
CA ILE A 24 -4.59 7.35 10.95
C ILE A 24 -4.16 6.87 12.34
N ALA A 25 -3.74 5.60 12.45
CA ALA A 25 -3.26 5.02 13.71
C ALA A 25 -2.03 5.79 14.25
N ASN A 26 -1.09 6.17 13.37
CA ASN A 26 0.06 7.00 13.73
C ASN A 26 -0.40 8.37 14.28
N GLY A 27 -1.34 9.03 13.62
CA GLY A 27 -1.89 10.31 14.09
C GLY A 27 -2.63 10.22 15.43
N ILE A 28 -3.35 9.12 15.68
CA ILE A 28 -4.02 8.87 16.96
C ILE A 28 -2.98 8.62 18.06
N GLU A 29 -2.00 7.76 17.82
CA GLU A 29 -0.96 7.45 18.80
C GLU A 29 -0.14 8.68 19.15
N TYR A 30 0.19 9.50 18.15
CA TYR A 30 0.85 10.79 18.36
C TYR A 30 0.08 11.67 19.36
N ARG A 31 -1.24 11.82 19.18
CA ARG A 31 -2.06 12.62 20.11
C ARG A 31 -2.07 12.04 21.52
N ILE A 32 -2.18 10.71 21.64
CA ILE A 32 -2.17 10.03 22.94
C ILE A 32 -0.84 10.23 23.67
N LEU A 33 0.29 10.16 22.95
CA LEU A 33 1.62 10.37 23.54
C LEU A 33 1.84 11.84 23.93
N GLU A 34 1.34 12.76 23.12
CA GLU A 34 1.37 14.19 23.40
C GLU A 34 0.57 14.53 24.67
N ASP A 35 -0.65 14.00 24.81
CA ASP A 35 -1.49 14.17 26.01
C ASP A 35 -0.83 13.60 27.28
N ARG A 36 0.09 12.63 27.13
CA ARG A 36 0.83 12.00 28.22
C ARG A 36 2.17 12.68 28.52
N GLY A 37 2.57 13.70 27.74
CA GLY A 37 3.87 14.36 27.88
C GLY A 37 5.07 13.45 27.59
N ILE A 38 4.88 12.37 26.82
CA ILE A 38 5.95 11.42 26.47
C ILE A 38 6.60 11.89 25.17
N GLU A 39 7.93 11.79 25.07
CA GLU A 39 8.65 12.13 23.84
C GLU A 39 8.12 11.35 22.63
N ARG A 40 7.99 12.10 21.53
CA ARG A 40 7.21 11.76 20.35
C ARG A 40 7.92 10.73 19.48
N ASN A 41 7.71 9.46 19.76
CA ASN A 41 7.94 8.40 18.79
C ASN A 41 6.69 7.53 18.67
N ALA A 42 6.11 7.50 17.47
CA ALA A 42 5.11 6.51 17.12
C ALA A 42 5.71 5.11 17.35
N SER A 43 4.88 4.17 17.78
CA SER A 43 5.34 2.83 18.08
C SER A 43 5.92 2.20 16.82
N ALA A 44 7.05 1.51 16.98
CA ALA A 44 7.79 0.93 15.87
C ALA A 44 6.86 0.10 14.98
N TRP A 45 5.93 -0.68 15.55
CA TRP A 45 5.03 -1.52 14.77
C TRP A 45 4.15 -0.74 13.80
N ILE A 46 3.71 0.49 14.13
CA ILE A 46 2.90 1.33 13.22
C ILE A 46 3.75 1.77 12.04
N ILE A 47 5.00 2.14 12.29
CA ILE A 47 5.95 2.54 11.25
C ILE A 47 6.21 1.36 10.32
N TRP A 48 6.55 0.18 10.87
CA TRP A 48 6.75 -1.05 10.09
C TRP A 48 5.54 -1.41 9.24
N TRP A 49 4.32 -1.30 9.80
CA TRP A 49 3.09 -1.60 9.06
C TRP A 49 2.82 -0.61 7.93
N THR A 50 3.18 0.66 8.14
CA THR A 50 3.09 1.72 7.13
C THR A 50 4.04 1.44 5.98
N ASP A 51 5.29 1.09 6.28
CA ASP A 51 6.29 0.75 5.27
C ASP A 51 5.88 -0.51 4.48
N ILE A 52 5.42 -1.57 5.14
CA ILE A 52 4.94 -2.79 4.48
C ILE A 52 3.77 -2.46 3.54
N SER A 53 2.78 -1.70 4.02
CA SER A 53 1.62 -1.33 3.21
C SER A 53 2.04 -0.53 1.97
N PHE A 54 3.01 0.37 2.12
CA PHE A 54 3.58 1.12 1.00
C PHE A 54 4.28 0.21 -0.01
N PHE A 55 5.19 -0.67 0.43
CA PHE A 55 5.92 -1.58 -0.46
C PHE A 55 5.01 -2.55 -1.20
N VAL A 56 3.99 -3.10 -0.52
CA VAL A 56 2.99 -3.97 -1.16
C VAL A 56 2.21 -3.19 -2.23
N GLY A 57 1.85 -1.94 -1.96
CA GLY A 57 1.19 -1.06 -2.93
C GLY A 57 2.06 -0.83 -4.17
N VAL A 58 3.34 -0.52 -3.98
CA VAL A 58 4.32 -0.36 -5.08
C VAL A 58 4.47 -1.65 -5.89
N ALA A 59 4.60 -2.80 -5.24
CA ALA A 59 4.68 -4.11 -5.94
C ALA A 59 3.41 -4.41 -6.75
N GLY A 60 2.24 -4.03 -6.22
CA GLY A 60 0.96 -4.11 -6.93
C GLY A 60 0.95 -3.25 -8.20
N LEU A 61 1.44 -2.02 -8.12
CA LEU A 61 1.55 -1.11 -9.27
C LEU A 61 2.49 -1.65 -10.34
N VAL A 62 3.67 -2.16 -9.96
CA VAL A 62 4.61 -2.79 -10.91
C VAL A 62 3.96 -3.97 -11.61
N SER A 63 3.27 -4.84 -10.86
CA SER A 63 2.55 -5.99 -11.42
C SER A 63 1.44 -5.57 -12.39
N LEU A 64 0.72 -4.49 -12.08
CA LEU A 64 -0.31 -3.92 -12.94
C LEU A 64 0.28 -3.42 -14.26
N SER A 65 1.38 -2.66 -14.21
CA SER A 65 2.09 -2.16 -15.39
C SER A 65 2.58 -3.30 -16.28
N LEU A 66 3.20 -4.33 -15.71
CA LEU A 66 3.66 -5.51 -16.45
C LEU A 66 2.48 -6.27 -17.10
N GLY A 67 1.40 -6.47 -16.35
CA GLY A 67 0.19 -7.11 -16.86
C GLY A 67 -0.45 -6.35 -18.03
N TRP A 68 -0.40 -5.01 -17.99
CA TRP A 68 -0.89 -4.16 -19.07
C TRP A 68 0.00 -4.22 -20.32
N ILE A 69 1.33 -4.22 -20.16
CA ILE A 69 2.29 -4.38 -21.26
C ILE A 69 2.09 -5.73 -21.97
N GLN A 70 1.87 -6.81 -21.22
CA GLN A 70 1.59 -8.12 -21.81
C GLN A 70 0.27 -8.13 -22.60
N HIS A 71 -0.78 -7.52 -22.07
CA HIS A 71 -2.08 -7.43 -22.75
C HIS A 71 -2.00 -6.63 -24.05
N THR A 72 -1.26 -5.52 -24.07
CA THR A 72 -1.09 -4.68 -25.26
C THR A 72 -0.28 -5.37 -26.35
N LYS A 73 0.80 -6.07 -25.99
CA LYS A 73 1.59 -6.87 -26.95
C LYS A 73 0.78 -7.97 -27.62
N ALA A 74 -0.04 -8.70 -26.87
CA ALA A 74 -0.88 -9.77 -27.41
C ALA A 74 -1.89 -9.28 -28.47
N ASN A 75 -2.35 -8.03 -28.37
CA ASN A 75 -3.31 -7.45 -29.30
C ASN A 75 -2.68 -6.87 -30.57
N HIS A 76 -1.37 -6.65 -30.61
CA HIS A 76 -0.66 -6.11 -31.78
C HIS A 76 -0.05 -7.21 -32.67
N SER A 77 -0.04 -8.46 -32.21
CA SER A 77 0.50 -9.62 -32.94
C SER A 77 -0.54 -10.40 -33.75
N THR A 78 -1.78 -9.92 -33.79
CA THR A 78 -2.92 -10.47 -34.54
C THR A 78 -3.39 -9.46 -35.57
#